data_AF-A0A7V7C2I9-F1
#
_entry.id   AF-A0A7V7C2I9-F1
#
_cell.length_a   1.000
_cell.length_b   1.000
_cell.length_c   1.000
_cell.angle_alpha   90.00
_cell.angle_beta   90.00
_cell.angle_gamma   90.00
#
_symmetry.space_group_name_H-M   'P 1'
#
loop_
_entity.id
_entity.type
_entity.pdbx_description
1 polymer ?
#
loop_
_entity_poly.entity_id
_entity_poly.type
_entity_poly.pdbx_seq_one_letter_code
_entity_poly.pdbx_strand_id
1 'polypeptide(L)'
;MSPGPAAAQERGSFESSADDLSVMMDRYAGGVTDLRDFVDACVDSPPTDWDDGAALLLASVMKAGLGPDAAMSLRRRLSKPAGRTPVDCESALSVFRQQLQPVESWSAYHAGMLEAAGIPVVNPETAEDGRLAGIRSALAEFTERQSKMLACMALIEPRYFPFAYTDWNSVVDDIAHAMGDAGIDEAQVAASVDPVRAGTLLAKTSETPEGCAADRGWMDWYANFGWYAIKSRVGGVLAGRE
;
A
#
# COMPACT_ATOMS: atom_id res chain seq x y z
N MET A 1 -22.92 -51.02 -25.92
CA MET A 1 -23.29 -49.82 -25.16
C MET A 1 -22.01 -49.21 -24.64
N SER A 2 -21.51 -48.18 -25.32
CA SER A 2 -20.32 -47.43 -24.87
C SER A 2 -20.79 -46.21 -24.09
N PRO A 3 -20.22 -45.92 -22.91
CA PRO A 3 -20.54 -44.69 -22.19
C PRO A 3 -19.96 -43.50 -22.96
N GLY A 4 -20.80 -42.51 -23.24
CA GLY A 4 -20.38 -41.26 -23.86
C GLY A 4 -19.46 -40.46 -22.94
N PRO A 5 -18.58 -39.61 -23.50
CA PRO A 5 -17.62 -38.85 -22.71
C PRO A 5 -18.35 -37.80 -21.86
N ALA A 6 -17.89 -37.67 -20.62
CA ALA A 6 -18.33 -36.63 -19.70
C ALA A 6 -18.03 -35.25 -20.30
N ALA A 7 -19.04 -34.37 -20.30
CA ALA A 7 -18.88 -32.98 -20.65
C ALA A 7 -17.91 -32.33 -19.65
N ALA A 8 -16.75 -31.88 -20.15
CA ALA A 8 -15.89 -30.98 -19.42
C ALA A 8 -16.68 -29.68 -19.23
N GLN A 9 -17.03 -29.39 -17.97
CA GLN A 9 -17.65 -28.14 -17.57
C GLN A 9 -16.61 -27.04 -17.81
N GLU A 10 -16.77 -26.29 -18.91
CA GLU A 10 -16.02 -25.07 -19.15
C GLU A 10 -16.23 -24.14 -17.96
N ARG A 11 -15.20 -24.01 -17.12
CA ARG A 11 -15.13 -22.93 -16.13
C ARG A 11 -15.04 -21.65 -16.96
N GLY A 12 -16.18 -21.01 -17.19
CA GLY A 12 -16.22 -19.70 -17.82
C GLY A 12 -15.29 -18.78 -17.04
N SER A 13 -14.21 -18.33 -17.68
CA SER A 13 -13.37 -17.30 -17.08
C SER A 13 -14.22 -16.05 -16.99
N PHE A 14 -14.56 -15.67 -15.77
CA PHE A 14 -15.19 -14.39 -15.52
C PHE A 14 -14.13 -13.33 -15.88
N GLU A 15 -14.17 -12.80 -17.10
CA GLU A 15 -13.47 -11.55 -17.43
C GLU A 15 -14.22 -10.44 -16.70
N SER A 16 -14.02 -10.36 -15.37
CA SER A 16 -14.53 -9.28 -14.56
C SER A 16 -13.92 -7.99 -15.06
N SER A 17 -14.74 -7.03 -15.49
CA SER A 17 -14.25 -5.67 -15.62
C SER A 17 -13.78 -5.16 -14.25
N ALA A 18 -12.89 -4.17 -14.22
CA ALA A 18 -12.45 -3.54 -12.97
C ALA A 18 -13.63 -2.93 -12.20
N ASP A 19 -14.67 -2.46 -12.91
CA ASP A 19 -15.90 -1.93 -12.33
C ASP A 19 -16.71 -3.02 -11.61
N ASP A 20 -16.83 -4.20 -12.22
CA ASP A 20 -17.53 -5.35 -11.60
C ASP A 20 -16.81 -5.82 -10.33
N LEU A 21 -15.46 -5.85 -10.36
CA LEU A 21 -14.65 -6.20 -9.21
C LEU A 21 -14.87 -5.22 -8.05
N SER A 22 -14.96 -3.92 -8.33
CA SER A 22 -15.25 -2.90 -7.32
C SER A 22 -16.62 -3.11 -6.67
N VAL A 23 -17.67 -3.34 -7.47
CA VAL A 23 -19.03 -3.59 -6.94
C VAL A 23 -19.07 -4.87 -6.10
N MET A 24 -18.43 -5.94 -6.59
CA MET A 24 -18.37 -7.22 -5.90
C MET A 24 -17.63 -7.11 -4.55
N MET A 25 -16.49 -6.42 -4.54
CA MET A 25 -15.73 -6.18 -3.31
C MET A 25 -16.47 -5.30 -2.30
N ASP A 26 -17.23 -4.30 -2.75
CA ASP A 26 -18.02 -3.47 -1.84
C ASP A 26 -19.07 -4.29 -1.08
N ARG A 27 -19.75 -5.19 -1.80
CA ARG A 27 -20.77 -6.10 -1.22
C ARG A 27 -20.13 -7.17 -0.33
N TYR A 28 -19.03 -7.76 -0.78
CA TYR A 28 -18.29 -8.74 -0.02
C TYR A 28 -17.80 -8.16 1.30
N ALA A 29 -17.18 -6.96 1.27
CA ALA A 29 -16.69 -6.28 2.46
C ALA A 29 -17.77 -6.08 3.52
N GLY A 30 -18.98 -5.67 3.11
CA GLY A 30 -20.11 -5.53 4.04
C GLY A 30 -20.52 -6.86 4.66
N GLY A 31 -20.70 -7.89 3.82
CA GLY A 31 -21.10 -9.22 4.29
C GLY A 31 -20.08 -9.87 5.23
N VAL A 32 -18.77 -9.72 4.94
CA VAL A 32 -17.72 -10.31 5.76
C VAL A 32 -17.49 -9.54 7.05
N THR A 33 -17.69 -8.21 7.09
CA THR A 33 -17.70 -7.47 8.35
C THR A 33 -18.88 -7.86 9.24
N ASP A 34 -20.07 -8.09 8.66
CA ASP A 34 -21.23 -8.58 9.43
C ASP A 34 -21.02 -10.02 9.92
N LEU A 35 -20.27 -10.82 9.16
CA LEU A 35 -19.88 -12.17 9.57
C LEU A 35 -18.85 -12.11 10.71
N ARG A 36 -17.86 -11.21 10.64
CA ARG A 36 -16.88 -11.00 11.70
C ARG A 36 -17.56 -10.59 13.01
N ASP A 37 -18.44 -9.60 12.97
CA ASP A 37 -19.20 -9.16 14.15
C ASP A 37 -19.96 -10.34 14.78
N PHE A 38 -20.52 -11.22 13.95
CA PHE A 38 -21.19 -12.43 14.41
C PHE A 38 -20.22 -13.46 15.02
N VAL A 39 -19.11 -13.76 14.35
CA VAL A 39 -18.11 -14.73 14.83
C VAL A 39 -17.51 -14.27 16.15
N ASP A 40 -17.14 -13.00 16.25
CA ASP A 40 -16.55 -12.42 17.46
C ASP A 40 -17.54 -12.43 18.65
N ALA A 41 -18.85 -12.31 18.39
CA ALA A 41 -19.87 -12.26 19.44
C ALA A 41 -20.42 -13.65 19.85
N CYS A 42 -20.49 -14.60 18.91
CA CYS A 42 -21.28 -15.82 19.08
C CYS A 42 -20.48 -17.13 19.00
N VAL A 43 -19.17 -17.07 18.72
CA VAL A 43 -18.30 -18.25 18.65
C VAL A 43 -17.31 -18.23 19.82
N ASP A 44 -17.15 -19.36 20.49
CA ASP A 44 -16.33 -19.46 21.72
C ASP A 44 -14.83 -19.18 21.50
N SER A 45 -14.34 -19.32 20.27
CA SER A 45 -12.93 -19.13 19.91
C SER A 45 -12.83 -18.52 18.51
N PRO A 46 -13.07 -17.22 18.36
CA PRO A 46 -13.01 -16.55 17.08
C PRO A 46 -11.55 -16.48 16.57
N PRO A 47 -11.31 -16.56 15.25
CA PRO A 47 -9.99 -16.35 14.68
C PRO A 47 -9.48 -14.93 14.91
N THR A 48 -8.18 -14.80 15.16
CA THR A 48 -7.53 -13.53 15.52
C THR A 48 -6.81 -12.86 14.35
N ASP A 49 -6.65 -13.54 13.22
CA ASP A 49 -5.85 -13.12 12.05
C ASP A 49 -6.62 -12.20 11.08
N TRP A 50 -7.55 -11.38 11.60
CA TRP A 50 -8.39 -10.52 10.76
C TRP A 50 -7.56 -9.55 9.92
N ASP A 51 -6.58 -8.88 10.54
CA ASP A 51 -5.79 -7.86 9.85
C ASP A 51 -4.93 -8.48 8.73
N ASP A 52 -4.34 -9.66 8.98
CA ASP A 52 -3.58 -10.43 7.98
C ASP A 52 -4.49 -10.85 6.82
N GLY A 53 -5.69 -11.36 7.13
CA GLY A 53 -6.67 -11.76 6.13
C GLY A 53 -7.18 -10.59 5.29
N ALA A 54 -7.41 -9.43 5.92
CA ALA A 54 -7.80 -8.20 5.23
C ALA A 54 -6.69 -7.67 4.31
N ALA A 55 -5.43 -7.75 4.73
CA ALA A 55 -4.27 -7.36 3.93
C ALA A 55 -4.11 -8.27 2.71
N LEU A 56 -4.24 -9.60 2.89
CA LEU A 56 -4.21 -10.59 1.81
C LEU A 56 -5.32 -10.31 0.79
N LEU A 57 -6.55 -10.11 1.27
CA LEU A 57 -7.69 -9.78 0.40
C LEU A 57 -7.40 -8.55 -0.44
N LEU A 58 -6.97 -7.46 0.20
CA LEU A 58 -6.70 -6.19 -0.45
C LEU A 58 -5.59 -6.31 -1.49
N ALA A 59 -4.47 -6.94 -1.15
CA ALA A 59 -3.34 -7.14 -2.06
C ALA A 59 -3.74 -7.96 -3.29
N SER A 60 -4.51 -9.04 -3.09
CA SER A 60 -5.02 -9.88 -4.17
C SER A 60 -5.92 -9.14 -5.14
N VAL A 61 -6.89 -8.37 -4.64
CA VAL A 61 -7.85 -7.70 -5.51
C VAL A 61 -7.24 -6.48 -6.19
N MET A 62 -6.29 -5.80 -5.56
CA MET A 62 -5.47 -4.77 -6.22
C MET A 62 -4.65 -5.39 -7.35
N LYS A 63 -4.04 -6.56 -7.13
CA LYS A 63 -3.31 -7.29 -8.18
C LYS A 63 -4.23 -7.71 -9.34
N ALA A 64 -5.49 -8.02 -9.04
CA ALA A 64 -6.52 -8.34 -10.03
C ALA A 64 -7.11 -7.12 -10.74
N GLY A 65 -6.65 -5.90 -10.41
CA GLY A 65 -7.05 -4.67 -11.10
C GLY A 65 -8.05 -3.79 -10.34
N LEU A 66 -8.28 -4.01 -9.04
CA LEU A 66 -9.07 -3.09 -8.23
C LEU A 66 -8.38 -1.73 -8.17
N GLY A 67 -9.07 -0.68 -8.63
CA GLY A 67 -8.54 0.68 -8.67
C GLY A 67 -8.27 1.27 -7.27
N PRO A 68 -7.43 2.31 -7.16
CA PRO A 68 -6.96 2.87 -5.88
C PRO A 68 -8.09 3.41 -4.99
N ASP A 69 -9.09 4.08 -5.56
CA ASP A 69 -10.23 4.61 -4.80
C ASP A 69 -11.08 3.50 -4.17
N ALA A 70 -11.33 2.44 -4.94
CA ALA A 70 -12.07 1.28 -4.47
C ALA A 70 -11.26 0.50 -3.43
N ALA A 71 -9.95 0.35 -3.62
CA ALA A 71 -9.04 -0.25 -2.65
C ALA A 71 -9.02 0.52 -1.32
N MET A 72 -8.96 1.87 -1.36
CA MET A 72 -9.07 2.70 -0.14
C MET A 72 -10.43 2.54 0.55
N SER A 73 -11.52 2.49 -0.22
CA SER A 73 -12.86 2.25 0.32
C SER A 73 -12.95 0.89 1.02
N LEU A 74 -12.42 -0.16 0.37
CA LEU A 74 -12.36 -1.52 0.90
C LEU A 74 -11.54 -1.58 2.20
N ARG A 75 -10.32 -1.05 2.19
CA ARG A 75 -9.44 -0.97 3.38
C ARG A 75 -10.16 -0.31 4.55
N ARG A 76 -10.78 0.84 4.34
CA ARG A 76 -11.52 1.58 5.38
C ARG A 76 -12.71 0.80 5.95
N ARG A 77 -13.34 -0.07 5.17
CA ARG A 77 -14.42 -0.93 5.67
C ARG A 77 -13.86 -2.06 6.53
N LEU A 78 -12.82 -2.72 6.06
CA LEU A 78 -12.19 -3.85 6.75
C LEU A 78 -11.50 -3.42 8.07
N SER A 79 -10.99 -2.19 8.15
CA SER A 79 -10.36 -1.65 9.35
C SER A 79 -11.33 -1.17 10.44
N LYS A 80 -12.64 -1.30 10.24
CA LYS A 80 -13.61 -0.96 11.28
C LYS A 80 -13.48 -1.93 12.47
N PRO A 81 -13.50 -1.44 13.72
CA PRO A 81 -13.53 -2.29 14.89
C PRO A 81 -14.76 -3.20 14.87
N ALA A 82 -14.58 -4.45 15.28
CA ALA A 82 -15.67 -5.41 15.48
C ALA A 82 -16.61 -5.00 16.63
N GLY A 83 -17.80 -5.59 16.66
CA GLY A 83 -18.74 -5.49 17.78
C GLY A 83 -19.51 -4.17 17.82
N ARG A 84 -19.60 -3.44 16.70
CA ARG A 84 -20.36 -2.19 16.62
C ARG A 84 -21.86 -2.43 16.49
N THR A 85 -22.26 -3.59 15.99
CA THR A 85 -23.66 -3.96 15.78
C THR A 85 -24.07 -4.95 16.86
N PRO A 86 -25.16 -4.70 17.61
CA PRO A 86 -25.71 -5.71 18.52
C PRO A 86 -26.04 -7.00 17.74
N VAL A 87 -25.49 -8.13 18.18
CA VAL A 87 -25.71 -9.43 17.57
C VAL A 87 -26.60 -10.28 18.47
N ASP A 88 -27.68 -10.80 17.91
CA ASP A 88 -28.53 -11.82 18.55
C ASP A 88 -28.05 -13.21 18.12
N CYS A 89 -27.34 -13.90 19.01
CA CYS A 89 -26.79 -15.24 18.76
C CYS A 89 -27.85 -16.35 18.68
N GLU A 90 -29.11 -16.08 19.05
CA GLU A 90 -30.20 -17.05 19.04
C GLU A 90 -31.16 -16.87 17.85
N SER A 91 -31.00 -15.80 17.07
CA SER A 91 -31.82 -15.54 15.89
C SER A 91 -31.73 -16.67 14.84
N ALA A 92 -32.77 -16.84 14.03
CA ALA A 92 -32.78 -17.84 12.96
C ALA A 92 -31.60 -17.68 11.97
N LEU A 93 -31.16 -16.44 11.72
CA LEU A 93 -29.98 -16.16 10.89
C LEU A 93 -28.69 -16.61 11.57
N SER A 94 -28.56 -16.39 12.87
CA SER A 94 -27.40 -16.82 13.67
C SER A 94 -27.29 -18.34 13.73
N VAL A 95 -28.41 -19.04 13.97
CA VAL A 95 -28.47 -20.52 13.91
C VAL A 95 -28.04 -21.04 12.55
N PHE A 96 -28.52 -20.42 11.46
CA PHE A 96 -28.09 -20.77 10.11
C PHE A 96 -26.59 -20.54 9.90
N ARG A 97 -26.04 -19.41 10.35
CA ARG A 97 -24.60 -19.10 10.25
C ARG A 97 -23.73 -20.09 11.02
N GLN A 98 -24.16 -20.54 12.21
CA GLN A 98 -23.45 -21.57 12.99
C GLN A 98 -23.36 -22.90 12.25
N GLN A 99 -24.37 -23.25 11.44
CA GLN A 99 -24.36 -24.49 10.65
C GLN A 99 -23.42 -24.42 9.44
N LEU A 100 -23.10 -23.22 8.97
CA LEU A 100 -22.30 -23.01 7.77
C LEU A 100 -20.79 -22.85 8.02
N GLN A 101 -20.34 -22.66 9.26
CA GLN A 101 -19.00 -22.10 9.51
C GLN A 101 -18.18 -22.86 10.56
N PRO A 102 -17.07 -23.47 10.12
CA PRO A 102 -15.79 -23.33 10.78
C PRO A 102 -14.98 -22.24 10.05
N VAL A 103 -15.00 -21.00 10.53
CA VAL A 103 -13.94 -20.04 10.16
C VAL A 103 -12.74 -20.42 11.01
N GLU A 104 -11.79 -21.16 10.45
CA GLU A 104 -10.54 -21.50 11.17
C GLU A 104 -9.56 -20.31 11.17
N SER A 105 -9.58 -19.52 10.10
CA SER A 105 -8.73 -18.34 9.88
C SER A 105 -9.41 -17.40 8.89
N TRP A 106 -9.32 -16.09 9.12
CA TRP A 106 -9.80 -15.08 8.18
C TRP A 106 -9.00 -15.09 6.88
N SER A 107 -7.68 -15.29 6.96
CA SER A 107 -6.81 -15.44 5.79
C SER A 107 -7.23 -16.62 4.91
N ALA A 108 -7.50 -17.79 5.51
CA ALA A 108 -7.97 -18.97 4.78
C ALA A 108 -9.36 -18.75 4.17
N TYR A 109 -10.25 -18.09 4.91
CA TYR A 109 -11.59 -17.72 4.43
C TYR A 109 -11.54 -16.82 3.18
N HIS A 110 -10.73 -15.77 3.23
CA HIS A 110 -10.54 -14.86 2.09
C HIS A 110 -9.86 -15.56 0.91
N ALA A 111 -8.82 -16.36 1.15
CA ALA A 111 -8.12 -17.12 0.12
C ALA A 111 -9.08 -18.06 -0.64
N GLY A 112 -9.92 -18.82 0.08
CA GLY A 112 -10.90 -19.70 -0.55
C GLY A 112 -11.93 -18.97 -1.41
N MET A 113 -12.37 -17.79 -0.98
CA MET A 113 -13.25 -16.93 -1.79
C MET A 113 -12.54 -16.43 -3.06
N LEU A 114 -11.31 -15.94 -2.92
CA LEU A 114 -10.52 -15.44 -4.05
C LEU A 114 -10.25 -16.53 -5.08
N GLU A 115 -9.87 -17.73 -4.64
CA GLU A 115 -9.66 -18.90 -5.50
C GLU A 115 -10.95 -19.28 -6.25
N ALA A 116 -12.10 -19.30 -5.56
CA ALA A 116 -13.39 -19.57 -6.18
C ALA A 116 -13.79 -18.51 -7.23
N ALA A 117 -13.36 -17.26 -7.02
CA ALA A 117 -13.53 -16.16 -7.98
C ALA A 117 -12.48 -16.15 -9.10
N GLY A 118 -11.49 -17.06 -9.08
CA GLY A 118 -10.37 -17.06 -10.04
C GLY A 118 -9.37 -15.93 -9.83
N ILE A 119 -9.37 -15.28 -8.66
CA ILE A 119 -8.45 -14.21 -8.29
C ILE A 119 -7.21 -14.81 -7.63
N PRO A 120 -5.99 -14.54 -8.14
CA PRO A 120 -4.76 -15.04 -7.52
C PRO A 120 -4.60 -14.55 -6.07
N VAL A 121 -4.28 -15.47 -5.17
CA VAL A 121 -3.91 -15.14 -3.80
C VAL A 121 -2.50 -14.55 -3.78
N VAL A 122 -2.36 -13.36 -3.22
CA VAL A 122 -1.13 -12.60 -3.15
C VAL A 122 -0.72 -12.53 -1.69
N ASN A 123 0.53 -12.93 -1.39
CA ASN A 123 1.09 -12.67 -0.08
C ASN A 123 1.45 -11.17 0.00
N PRO A 124 0.79 -10.38 0.88
CA PRO A 124 1.05 -8.95 0.99
C PRO A 124 2.50 -8.64 1.39
N GLU A 125 3.16 -9.52 2.14
CA GLU A 125 4.56 -9.33 2.59
C GLU A 125 5.56 -9.37 1.43
N THR A 126 5.23 -10.02 0.32
CA THR A 126 6.13 -10.22 -0.82
C THR A 126 5.66 -9.52 -2.10
N ALA A 127 4.48 -8.89 -2.08
CA ALA A 127 3.90 -8.23 -3.23
C ALA A 127 4.48 -6.84 -3.42
N GLU A 128 5.32 -6.65 -4.46
CA GLU A 128 5.81 -5.32 -4.81
C GLU A 128 4.65 -4.43 -5.29
N ASP A 129 4.42 -3.31 -4.60
CA ASP A 129 3.43 -2.32 -5.01
C ASP A 129 3.81 -1.73 -6.38
N GLY A 130 2.88 -1.81 -7.34
CA GLY A 130 3.11 -1.41 -8.72
C GLY A 130 3.50 0.07 -8.90
N ARG A 131 3.24 0.92 -7.89
CA ARG A 131 3.62 2.34 -7.89
C ARG A 131 5.08 2.56 -7.53
N LEU A 132 5.76 1.58 -6.92
CA LEU A 132 7.13 1.75 -6.40
C LEU A 132 8.14 2.12 -7.48
N ALA A 133 7.99 1.59 -8.70
CA ALA A 133 8.87 1.96 -9.80
C ALA A 133 8.77 3.46 -10.12
N GLY A 134 7.55 4.01 -10.21
CA GLY A 134 7.32 5.44 -10.43
C GLY A 134 7.82 6.30 -9.26
N ILE A 135 7.57 5.87 -8.01
CA ILE A 135 8.05 6.57 -6.82
C ILE A 135 9.58 6.61 -6.79
N ARG A 136 10.25 5.48 -6.98
CA ARG A 136 11.72 5.44 -7.00
C ARG A 136 12.31 6.27 -8.15
N SER A 137 11.65 6.28 -9.31
CA SER A 137 12.05 7.15 -10.42
C SER A 137 11.93 8.63 -10.06
N ALA A 138 10.80 9.04 -9.47
CA ALA A 138 10.59 10.39 -8.98
C ALA A 138 11.64 10.78 -7.92
N LEU A 139 11.96 9.89 -6.97
CA LEU A 139 12.98 10.15 -5.96
C LEU A 139 14.38 10.30 -6.58
N ALA A 140 14.73 9.43 -7.54
CA ALA A 140 16.02 9.44 -8.22
C ALA A 140 16.27 10.75 -9.00
N GLU A 141 15.23 11.32 -9.63
CA GLU A 141 15.31 12.57 -10.40
C GLU A 141 15.92 13.74 -9.60
N PHE A 142 15.63 13.83 -8.30
CA PHE A 142 16.08 14.92 -7.44
C PHE A 142 17.33 14.61 -6.63
N THR A 143 17.72 13.33 -6.56
CA THR A 143 18.76 12.82 -5.66
C THR A 143 20.11 13.50 -5.90
N GLU A 144 20.53 13.63 -7.17
CA GLU A 144 21.83 14.20 -7.51
C GLU A 144 21.92 15.69 -7.12
N ARG A 145 20.91 16.48 -7.51
CA ARG A 145 20.86 17.92 -7.18
C ARG A 145 20.81 18.16 -5.68
N GLN A 146 20.02 17.36 -4.97
CA GLN A 146 19.90 17.46 -3.52
C GLN A 146 21.21 17.07 -2.82
N SER A 147 21.85 15.99 -3.26
CA SER A 147 23.15 15.55 -2.72
C SER A 147 24.21 16.65 -2.87
N LYS A 148 24.30 17.23 -4.08
CA LYS A 148 25.22 18.35 -4.34
C LYS A 148 24.91 19.57 -3.47
N MET A 149 23.64 19.94 -3.33
CA MET A 149 23.25 21.07 -2.48
C MET A 149 23.61 20.86 -1.02
N LEU A 150 23.30 19.70 -0.44
CA LEU A 150 23.64 19.40 0.94
C LEU A 150 25.16 19.40 1.16
N ALA A 151 25.93 18.81 0.23
CA ALA A 151 27.38 18.78 0.31
C ALA A 151 27.98 20.20 0.20
N CYS A 152 27.53 21.00 -0.77
CA CYS A 152 28.03 22.36 -0.95
C CYS A 152 27.62 23.32 0.16
N MET A 153 26.43 23.15 0.75
CA MET A 153 26.06 23.88 1.96
C MET A 153 26.99 23.53 3.13
N ALA A 154 27.33 22.25 3.33
CA ALA A 154 28.23 21.85 4.41
C ALA A 154 29.64 22.48 4.26
N LEU A 155 30.11 22.66 3.02
CA LEU A 155 31.44 23.17 2.72
C LEU A 155 31.52 24.71 2.68
N ILE A 156 30.52 25.38 2.11
CA ILE A 156 30.56 26.83 1.81
C ILE A 156 29.72 27.65 2.77
N GLU A 157 28.55 27.14 3.19
CA GLU A 157 27.60 27.83 4.06
C GLU A 157 27.20 26.97 5.28
N PRO A 158 28.16 26.53 6.11
CA PRO A 158 27.92 25.55 7.16
C PRO A 158 26.90 26.01 8.22
N ARG A 159 26.64 27.32 8.32
CA ARG A 159 25.59 27.88 9.18
C ARG A 159 24.19 27.46 8.76
N TYR A 160 23.95 27.29 7.46
CA TYR A 160 22.64 26.92 6.92
C TYR A 160 22.47 25.42 6.69
N PHE A 161 23.58 24.67 6.63
CA PHE A 161 23.59 23.23 6.41
C PHE A 161 22.67 22.44 7.36
N PRO A 162 22.67 22.65 8.69
CA PRO A 162 21.77 21.91 9.58
C PRO A 162 20.29 22.07 9.21
N PHE A 163 19.87 23.26 8.79
CA PHE A 163 18.49 23.51 8.38
C PHE A 163 18.14 22.80 7.07
N ALA A 164 19.03 22.86 6.07
CA ALA A 164 18.82 22.14 4.81
C ALA A 164 18.79 20.62 5.01
N TYR A 165 19.66 20.10 5.89
CA TYR A 165 19.68 18.69 6.26
C TYR A 165 18.37 18.24 6.90
N THR A 166 17.87 18.99 7.89
CA THR A 166 16.63 18.63 8.58
C THR A 166 15.41 18.80 7.70
N ASP A 167 15.34 19.89 6.92
CA ASP A 167 14.19 20.16 6.04
C ASP A 167 14.07 19.08 4.95
N TRP A 168 15.19 18.65 4.36
CA TRP A 168 15.18 17.53 3.42
C TRP A 168 14.66 16.24 4.05
N ASN A 169 15.16 15.86 5.24
CA ASN A 169 14.68 14.65 5.89
C ASN A 169 13.19 14.76 6.25
N SER A 170 12.71 15.94 6.64
CA SER A 170 11.28 16.18 6.85
C SER A 170 10.48 15.95 5.56
N VAL A 171 10.98 16.40 4.41
CA VAL A 171 10.34 16.13 3.12
C VAL A 171 10.31 14.64 2.79
N VAL A 172 11.38 13.90 3.07
CA VAL A 172 11.44 12.45 2.89
C VAL A 172 10.48 11.72 3.84
N ASP A 173 10.38 12.16 5.09
CA ASP A 173 9.46 11.58 6.08
C ASP A 173 7.99 11.83 5.74
N ASP A 174 7.67 13.01 5.17
CA ASP A 174 6.33 13.30 4.65
C ASP A 174 5.97 12.39 3.47
N ILE A 175 6.94 12.10 2.59
CA ILE A 175 6.76 11.14 1.50
C ILE A 175 6.53 9.73 2.05
N ALA A 176 7.33 9.30 3.03
CA ALA A 176 7.18 8.00 3.67
C ALA A 176 5.79 7.85 4.31
N HIS A 177 5.31 8.88 5.00
CA HIS A 177 3.94 8.92 5.53
C HIS A 177 2.90 8.81 4.41
N ALA A 178 3.03 9.59 3.34
CA ALA A 178 2.08 9.54 2.23
C ALA A 178 2.04 8.17 1.54
N MET A 179 3.18 7.48 1.43
CA MET A 179 3.26 6.10 0.94
C MET A 179 2.55 5.11 1.90
N GLY A 180 2.76 5.27 3.21
CA GLY A 180 2.08 4.48 4.24
C GLY A 180 0.57 4.72 4.30
N ASP A 181 0.10 5.97 4.12
CA ASP A 181 -1.33 6.30 4.01
C ASP A 181 -1.96 5.69 2.75
N ALA A 182 -1.18 5.62 1.66
CA ALA A 182 -1.54 4.89 0.45
C ALA A 182 -1.42 3.35 0.63
N GLY A 183 -0.98 2.92 1.81
CA GLY A 183 -0.72 1.57 2.30
C GLY A 183 0.17 0.72 1.42
N ILE A 184 1.27 1.34 1.01
CA ILE A 184 2.51 0.64 0.65
C ILE A 184 3.10 0.07 1.95
N ASP A 185 3.62 -1.16 1.88
CA ASP A 185 4.23 -1.86 3.00
C ASP A 185 5.42 -1.08 3.61
N GLU A 186 5.60 -1.16 4.93
CA GLU A 186 6.64 -0.40 5.65
C GLU A 186 8.05 -0.72 5.16
N ALA A 187 8.35 -2.00 4.88
CA ALA A 187 9.68 -2.39 4.38
C ALA A 187 9.91 -1.84 2.97
N GLN A 188 8.86 -1.77 2.14
CA GLN A 188 8.93 -1.17 0.81
C GLN A 188 9.04 0.35 0.83
N VAL A 189 8.40 1.01 1.80
CA VAL A 189 8.57 2.44 2.07
C VAL A 189 10.03 2.70 2.44
N ALA A 190 10.55 2.02 3.48
CA ALA A 190 11.92 2.16 3.94
C ALA A 190 12.94 1.93 2.82
N ALA A 191 12.80 0.84 2.07
CA ALA A 191 13.67 0.51 0.94
C ALA A 191 13.66 1.60 -0.16
N SER A 192 12.58 2.36 -0.30
CA SER A 192 12.47 3.43 -1.30
C SER A 192 13.04 4.75 -0.81
N VAL A 193 12.86 5.10 0.47
CA VAL A 193 13.21 6.41 1.01
C VAL A 193 14.59 6.47 1.68
N ASP A 194 15.07 5.38 2.28
CA ASP A 194 16.37 5.34 2.96
C ASP A 194 17.58 5.66 2.04
N PRO A 195 17.59 5.23 0.76
CA PRO A 195 18.65 5.61 -0.16
C PRO A 195 18.75 7.11 -0.42
N VAL A 196 17.66 7.86 -0.20
CA VAL A 196 17.59 9.30 -0.46
C VAL A 196 17.61 10.17 0.79
N ARG A 197 17.71 9.59 2.00
CA ARG A 197 17.90 10.37 3.23
C ARG A 197 19.21 11.15 3.20
N ALA A 198 19.24 12.34 3.82
CA ALA A 198 20.39 13.26 3.74
C ALA A 198 21.72 12.59 4.15
N GLY A 199 21.70 11.78 5.22
CA GLY A 199 22.90 11.05 5.67
C GLY A 199 23.44 10.09 4.58
N THR A 200 22.54 9.38 3.89
CA THR A 200 22.90 8.49 2.78
C THR A 200 23.42 9.25 1.56
N LEU A 201 22.80 10.40 1.24
CA LEU A 201 23.25 11.25 0.14
C LEU A 201 24.67 11.78 0.37
N LEU A 202 24.91 12.32 1.58
CA LEU A 202 26.20 12.88 1.97
C LEU A 202 27.31 11.83 2.04
N ALA A 203 27.01 10.60 2.44
CA ALA A 203 28.00 9.53 2.46
C ALA A 203 28.56 9.19 1.06
N LYS A 204 27.88 9.58 -0.02
CA LYS A 204 28.22 9.26 -1.41
C LYS A 204 28.79 10.44 -2.19
N THR A 205 28.89 11.63 -1.59
CA THR A 205 29.33 12.84 -2.29
C THR A 205 30.86 12.96 -2.34
N SER A 206 31.36 13.56 -3.42
CA SER A 206 32.78 13.88 -3.62
C SER A 206 33.01 15.37 -3.91
N GLU A 207 32.06 16.22 -3.53
CA GLU A 207 32.13 17.66 -3.76
C GLU A 207 33.29 18.30 -2.97
N THR A 208 33.88 19.35 -3.55
CA THR A 208 34.96 20.14 -2.94
C THR A 208 34.54 21.61 -2.81
N PRO A 209 35.17 22.40 -1.91
CA PRO A 209 34.88 23.82 -1.80
C PRO A 209 35.01 24.57 -3.14
N GLU A 210 36.03 24.25 -3.94
CA GLU A 210 36.27 24.87 -5.24
C GLU A 210 35.18 24.49 -6.26
N GLY A 211 34.76 23.22 -6.28
CA GLY A 211 33.68 22.74 -7.15
C GLY A 211 32.35 23.41 -6.82
N CYS A 212 32.04 23.52 -5.52
CA CYS A 212 30.86 24.21 -5.03
C CYS A 212 30.88 25.73 -5.29
N ALA A 213 32.04 26.37 -5.24
CA ALA A 213 32.16 27.79 -5.58
C ALA A 213 31.97 28.04 -7.09
N ALA A 214 32.37 27.09 -7.93
CA ALA A 214 32.28 27.20 -9.39
C ALA A 214 30.88 26.93 -9.95
N ASP A 215 30.10 26.07 -9.30
CA ASP A 215 28.72 25.77 -9.70
C ASP A 215 27.72 26.45 -8.76
N ARG A 216 26.98 27.46 -9.25
CA ARG A 216 25.96 28.15 -8.44
C ARG A 216 24.59 27.46 -8.44
N GLY A 217 24.40 26.41 -9.24
CA GLY A 217 23.11 25.73 -9.36
C GLY A 217 22.59 25.14 -8.05
N TRP A 218 23.49 24.78 -7.12
CA TRP A 218 23.09 24.32 -5.79
C TRP A 218 22.54 25.44 -4.90
N MET A 219 23.05 26.67 -5.03
CA MET A 219 22.50 27.83 -4.32
C MET A 219 21.12 28.17 -4.85
N ASP A 220 20.94 28.12 -6.17
CA ASP A 220 19.64 28.36 -6.80
C ASP A 220 18.62 27.28 -6.39
N TRP A 221 19.06 26.02 -6.34
CA TRP A 221 18.24 24.92 -5.82
C TRP A 221 17.82 25.17 -4.37
N TYR A 222 18.76 25.59 -3.52
CA TYR A 222 18.50 25.94 -2.11
C TYR A 222 17.52 27.11 -1.98
N ALA A 223 17.80 28.23 -2.67
CA ALA A 223 17.05 29.47 -2.53
C ALA A 223 15.60 29.38 -3.02
N ASN A 224 15.34 28.51 -4.01
CA ASN A 224 14.01 28.32 -4.58
C ASN A 224 13.22 27.18 -3.93
N PHE A 225 13.70 26.58 -2.85
CA PHE A 225 13.03 25.45 -2.20
C PHE A 225 12.76 24.30 -3.18
N GLY A 226 13.68 24.07 -4.14
CA GLY A 226 13.45 23.21 -5.29
C GLY A 226 13.09 21.76 -4.91
N TRP A 227 13.55 21.32 -3.74
CA TRP A 227 13.25 19.98 -3.22
C TRP A 227 11.77 19.77 -2.89
N TYR A 228 10.94 20.79 -2.71
CA TYR A 228 9.50 20.58 -2.51
C TYR A 228 8.79 20.00 -3.75
N ALA A 229 9.38 20.13 -4.95
CA ALA A 229 8.84 19.54 -6.17
C ALA A 229 8.70 18.00 -6.08
N ILE A 230 9.56 17.34 -5.28
CA ILE A 230 9.53 15.89 -5.10
C ILE A 230 8.21 15.41 -4.48
N LYS A 231 7.63 16.17 -3.54
CA LYS A 231 6.34 15.85 -2.91
C LYS A 231 5.23 15.84 -3.95
N SER A 232 5.21 16.83 -4.84
CA SER A 232 4.22 16.89 -5.92
C SER A 232 4.39 15.74 -6.91
N ARG A 233 5.64 15.36 -7.23
CA ARG A 233 5.92 14.27 -8.16
C ARG A 233 5.47 12.92 -7.59
N VAL A 234 5.89 12.60 -6.37
CA VAL A 234 5.50 11.36 -5.66
C VAL A 234 3.98 11.34 -5.41
N GLY A 235 3.38 12.45 -5.00
CA GLY A 235 1.93 12.56 -4.85
C GLY A 235 1.16 12.37 -6.16
N GLY A 236 1.76 12.71 -7.31
CA GLY A 236 1.24 12.39 -8.64
C GLY A 236 1.19 10.88 -8.90
N VAL A 237 2.28 10.17 -8.60
CA VAL A 237 2.38 8.70 -8.71
C VAL A 237 1.36 8.02 -7.80
N LEU A 238 1.30 8.43 -6.53
CA LEU A 238 0.39 7.85 -5.54
C LEU A 238 -1.09 8.03 -5.92
N ALA A 239 -1.43 9.14 -6.59
CA ALA A 239 -2.76 9.44 -7.09
C ALA A 239 -3.07 8.83 -8.48
N GLY A 240 -2.12 8.13 -9.11
CA GLY A 240 -2.29 7.56 -10.45
C GLY A 240 -2.41 8.60 -11.57
N ARG A 241 -1.77 9.77 -11.43
CA ARG A 241 -1.84 10.90 -12.38
C ARG A 241 -0.57 11.08 -13.21
N GLU A 242 0.15 9.99 -13.48
CA GLU A 242 1.37 10.01 -14.32
C GLU A 242 1.11 9.75 -15.79
#